data_AF-A0A072NBM1-F1
#
_entry.id   AF-A0A072NBM1-F1
#
_cell.length_a   1.000
_cell.length_b   1.000
_cell.length_c   1.000
_cell.angle_alpha   90.00
_cell.angle_beta   90.00
_cell.angle_gamma   90.00
#
_symmetry.space_group_name_H-M   'P 1'
#
loop_
_entity.id
_entity.type
_entity.pdbx_description
1 polymer ?
#
loop_
_entity_poly.entity_id
_entity_poly.type
_entity_poly.pdbx_seq_one_letter_code
_entity_poly.pdbx_strand_id
1 'polypeptide(L)'
;MTPPLTLDRWLELATHGLAPEAASRVRREYADAFHDAHDAGERDVVAGWGDPHRVNRELRRVHLTGRETRALHPGYAPTWGGLRRALGEDMFLFGLVVGVALWDTWQGATVPWGRFALLLSGLLMLTLARWLSVSRLDAGRWRALSYWALQAKTGLLLYWLWGLWELRTVWKNFRLPAELSADVLLPLACLVLAFGHLWSLPTALRAAAKLEGEAA
;
A
#
# COMPACT_ATOMS: atom_id res chain seq x y z
N MET A 1 -1.39 10.17 -41.58
CA MET A 1 -1.54 11.43 -40.85
C MET A 1 -2.42 11.15 -39.65
N THR A 2 -1.91 11.34 -38.44
CA THR A 2 -2.70 11.18 -37.21
C THR A 2 -3.60 12.41 -37.08
N PRO A 3 -4.91 12.26 -36.82
CA PRO A 3 -5.79 13.41 -36.65
C PRO A 3 -5.30 14.32 -35.52
N PRO A 4 -5.56 15.65 -35.58
CA PRO A 4 -5.18 16.57 -34.53
C PRO A 4 -5.78 16.12 -33.19
N LEU A 5 -4.96 16.14 -32.14
CA LEU A 5 -5.37 15.69 -30.82
C LEU A 5 -6.38 16.69 -30.24
N THR A 6 -7.57 16.23 -29.89
CA THR A 6 -8.58 17.08 -29.24
C THR A 6 -8.15 17.41 -27.81
N LEU A 7 -8.67 18.51 -27.25
CA LEU A 7 -8.44 18.90 -25.86
C LEU A 7 -8.77 17.74 -24.90
N ASP A 8 -9.95 17.14 -25.05
CA ASP A 8 -10.38 16.02 -24.19
C ASP A 8 -9.40 14.84 -24.23
N ARG A 9 -8.94 14.48 -25.43
CA ARG A 9 -7.98 13.38 -25.59
C ARG A 9 -6.61 13.73 -25.03
N TRP A 10 -6.18 14.98 -25.21
CA TRP A 10 -4.94 15.48 -24.63
C TRP A 10 -5.00 15.41 -23.10
N LEU A 11 -6.08 15.91 -22.48
CA LEU A 11 -6.29 15.93 -21.04
C LEU A 11 -6.40 14.52 -20.46
N GLU A 12 -7.07 13.60 -21.16
CA GLU A 12 -7.16 12.20 -20.75
C GLU A 12 -5.76 11.57 -20.64
N LEU A 13 -4.91 11.79 -21.65
CA LEU A 13 -3.54 11.27 -21.66
C LEU A 13 -2.64 11.99 -20.64
N ALA A 14 -2.75 13.31 -20.53
CA ALA A 14 -1.96 14.13 -19.60
C ALA A 14 -2.28 13.82 -18.14
N THR A 15 -3.52 13.46 -17.82
CA THR A 15 -3.96 13.17 -16.43
C THR A 15 -4.03 11.66 -16.11
N HIS A 16 -3.63 10.81 -17.04
CA HIS A 16 -3.74 9.36 -16.88
C HIS A 16 -3.00 8.85 -15.63
N GLY A 17 -3.72 8.10 -14.78
CA GLY A 17 -3.19 7.47 -13.57
C GLY A 17 -2.87 8.42 -12.41
N LEU A 18 -3.20 9.70 -12.51
CA LEU A 18 -3.27 10.59 -11.34
C LEU A 18 -4.42 10.16 -10.41
N ALA A 19 -4.38 10.59 -9.15
CA ALA A 19 -5.51 10.44 -8.23
C ALA A 19 -6.74 11.17 -8.81
N PRO A 20 -7.97 10.66 -8.61
CA PRO A 20 -9.17 11.26 -9.19
C PRO A 20 -9.32 12.76 -8.89
N GLU A 21 -9.03 13.17 -7.66
CA GLU A 21 -9.12 14.55 -7.21
C GLU A 21 -8.08 15.42 -7.92
N ALA A 22 -6.82 14.97 -7.98
CA ALA A 22 -5.75 15.66 -8.68
C ALA A 22 -6.04 15.76 -10.20
N ALA A 23 -6.48 14.66 -10.81
CA ALA A 23 -6.88 14.64 -12.22
C ALA A 23 -8.01 15.64 -12.49
N SER A 24 -9.03 15.70 -11.63
CA SER A 24 -10.15 16.64 -11.78
C SER A 24 -9.72 18.10 -11.64
N ARG A 25 -8.76 18.39 -10.73
CA ARG A 25 -8.21 19.74 -10.55
C ARG A 25 -7.41 20.17 -11.77
N VAL A 26 -6.46 19.33 -12.20
CA VAL A 26 -5.61 19.59 -13.37
C VAL A 26 -6.45 19.74 -14.65
N ARG A 27 -7.47 18.89 -14.85
CA ARG A 27 -8.37 19.02 -16.00
C ARG A 27 -9.10 20.35 -16.04
N ARG A 28 -9.58 20.84 -14.90
CA ARG A 28 -10.20 22.16 -14.81
C ARG A 28 -9.21 23.26 -15.13
N GLU A 29 -8.04 23.25 -14.49
CA GLU A 29 -7.01 24.27 -14.70
C GLU A 29 -6.56 24.38 -16.17
N TYR A 30 -6.33 23.25 -16.84
CA TYR A 30 -5.99 23.26 -18.26
C TYR A 30 -7.19 23.62 -19.15
N ALA A 31 -8.42 23.22 -18.81
CA ALA A 31 -9.60 23.63 -19.57
C ALA A 31 -9.84 25.14 -19.47
N ASP A 32 -9.67 25.72 -18.29
CA ASP A 32 -9.76 27.16 -18.07
C ASP A 32 -8.67 27.89 -18.87
N ALA A 33 -7.42 27.41 -18.80
CA ALA A 33 -6.32 27.97 -19.59
C ALA A 33 -6.53 27.84 -21.11
N PHE A 34 -7.20 26.78 -21.57
CA PHE A 34 -7.59 26.63 -22.97
C PHE A 34 -8.62 27.69 -23.39
N HIS A 35 -9.64 27.90 -22.55
CA HIS A 35 -10.67 28.90 -22.81
C HIS A 35 -10.09 30.31 -22.80
N ASP A 36 -9.23 30.64 -21.83
CA ASP A 36 -8.54 31.94 -21.77
C ASP A 36 -7.68 32.20 -23.02
N ALA A 37 -6.91 31.20 -23.47
CA ALA A 37 -6.07 31.32 -24.66
C ALA A 37 -6.92 31.44 -25.94
N HIS A 38 -8.02 30.68 -26.03
CA HIS A 38 -8.95 30.77 -27.15
C HIS A 38 -9.65 32.14 -27.23
N ASP A 39 -10.07 32.68 -26.08
CA ASP A 39 -10.69 34.01 -25.99
C ASP A 39 -9.70 35.13 -26.31
N ALA A 40 -8.41 34.92 -26.03
CA ALA A 40 -7.32 35.80 -26.46
C ALA A 40 -6.98 35.68 -27.96
N GLY A 41 -7.60 34.75 -28.68
CA GLY A 41 -7.42 34.55 -30.12
C GLY A 41 -6.27 33.61 -30.50
N GLU A 42 -5.68 32.89 -29.54
CA GLU A 42 -4.68 31.86 -29.84
C GLU A 42 -5.31 30.68 -30.58
N ARG A 43 -4.57 30.17 -31.56
CA ARG A 43 -4.92 28.97 -32.32
C ARG A 43 -3.92 27.87 -31.97
N ASP A 44 -4.34 26.61 -32.06
CA ASP A 44 -3.50 25.43 -31.80
C ASP A 44 -2.90 25.33 -30.38
N VAL A 45 -3.62 25.85 -29.37
CA VAL A 45 -3.22 25.85 -27.95
C VAL A 45 -2.73 24.47 -27.47
N VAL A 46 -3.45 23.40 -27.81
CA VAL A 46 -3.11 22.01 -27.45
C VAL A 46 -1.76 21.57 -28.04
N ALA A 47 -1.43 22.00 -29.26
CA ALA A 47 -0.14 21.71 -29.87
C ALA A 47 0.99 22.49 -29.17
N GLY A 48 0.71 23.72 -28.71
CA GLY A 48 1.63 24.54 -27.93
C GLY A 48 2.03 23.90 -26.59
N TRP A 49 1.14 23.16 -25.95
CA TRP A 49 1.46 22.40 -24.73
C TRP A 49 2.32 21.16 -24.97
N GLY A 50 2.42 20.71 -26.23
CA GLY A 50 3.28 19.59 -26.63
C GLY A 50 2.74 18.20 -26.26
N ASP A 51 3.67 17.26 -26.03
CA ASP A 51 3.35 15.86 -25.79
C ASP A 51 2.64 15.63 -24.43
N PRO A 52 1.38 15.14 -24.40
CA PRO A 52 0.66 14.90 -23.17
C PRO A 52 1.33 13.84 -22.28
N HIS A 53 2.09 12.90 -22.84
CA HIS A 53 2.81 11.91 -22.03
C HIS A 53 3.97 12.54 -21.26
N ARG A 54 4.64 13.54 -21.84
CA ARG A 54 5.67 14.31 -21.13
C ARG A 54 5.05 15.12 -20.01
N VAL A 55 3.94 15.80 -20.26
CA VAL A 55 3.20 16.53 -19.22
C VAL A 55 2.73 15.60 -18.11
N ASN A 56 2.18 14.42 -18.44
CA ASN A 56 1.80 13.41 -17.46
C ASN A 56 2.97 13.00 -16.55
N ARG A 57 4.17 12.82 -17.11
CA ARG A 57 5.36 12.48 -16.31
C ARG A 57 5.69 13.58 -15.29
N GLU A 58 5.58 14.84 -15.67
CA GLU A 58 5.81 15.97 -14.76
C GLU A 58 4.68 16.11 -13.72
N LEU A 59 3.42 16.01 -14.14
CA LEU A 59 2.26 16.03 -13.24
C LEU A 59 2.34 14.91 -12.20
N ARG A 60 2.81 13.71 -12.58
CA ARG A 60 3.03 12.59 -11.66
C ARG A 60 4.16 12.81 -10.65
N ARG A 61 5.04 13.78 -10.86
CA ARG A 61 6.09 14.12 -9.87
C ARG A 61 5.55 15.02 -8.77
N VAL A 62 4.62 15.90 -9.10
CA VAL A 62 4.05 16.87 -8.15
C VAL A 62 2.77 16.36 -7.52
N HIS A 63 1.88 15.72 -8.28
CA HIS A 63 0.61 15.22 -7.77
C HIS A 63 0.67 13.76 -7.35
N LEU A 64 -0.25 13.40 -6.46
CA LEU A 64 -0.49 12.01 -6.08
C LEU A 64 -1.10 11.22 -7.24
N THR A 65 -0.60 10.00 -7.42
CA THR A 65 -1.20 8.99 -8.29
C THR A 65 -2.22 8.13 -7.54
N GLY A 66 -3.08 7.42 -8.28
CA GLY A 66 -4.01 6.47 -7.66
C GLY A 66 -3.32 5.31 -6.92
N ARG A 67 -2.06 5.00 -7.25
CA ARG A 67 -1.25 4.01 -6.50
C ARG A 67 -0.71 4.60 -5.20
N GLU A 68 -0.22 5.83 -5.22
CA GLU A 68 0.29 6.55 -4.05
C GLU A 68 -0.82 6.85 -3.04
N THR A 69 -2.00 7.25 -3.52
CA THR A 69 -3.18 7.49 -2.66
C THR A 69 -3.60 6.22 -1.92
N ARG A 70 -3.54 5.05 -2.58
CA ARG A 70 -3.82 3.75 -1.94
C ARG A 70 -2.75 3.32 -0.93
N ALA A 71 -1.51 3.79 -1.11
CA ALA A 71 -0.41 3.48 -0.19
C ALA A 71 -0.47 4.34 1.08
N LEU A 72 -1.09 5.52 1.00
CA LEU A 72 -1.33 6.40 2.15
C LEU A 72 -2.60 5.96 2.89
N HIS A 73 -2.44 5.57 4.14
CA HIS A 73 -3.59 5.34 5.00
C HIS A 73 -4.24 6.69 5.36
N PRO A 74 -5.59 6.84 5.23
CA PRO A 74 -6.28 8.10 5.51
C PRO A 74 -6.19 8.55 6.98
N GLY A 75 -5.76 7.66 7.87
CA GLY A 75 -5.71 7.86 9.32
C GLY A 75 -6.83 7.11 10.03
N TYR A 76 -6.74 6.98 11.35
CA TYR A 76 -7.84 6.47 12.17
C TYR A 76 -8.37 7.57 13.06
N ALA A 77 -9.68 7.56 13.30
CA ALA A 77 -10.25 8.37 14.37
C ALA A 77 -9.77 7.84 15.74
N PRO A 78 -9.48 8.71 16.72
CA PRO A 78 -9.14 8.31 18.10
C PRO A 78 -10.39 7.89 18.89
N THR A 79 -11.23 7.05 18.29
CA THR A 79 -12.51 6.60 18.81
C THR A 79 -12.65 5.09 18.64
N TRP A 80 -13.66 4.50 19.28
CA TRP A 80 -14.00 3.09 19.10
C TRP A 80 -14.26 2.73 17.63
N GLY A 81 -14.84 3.64 16.85
CA GLY A 81 -15.05 3.44 15.41
C GLY A 81 -13.73 3.29 14.64
N GLY A 82 -12.71 4.08 14.99
CA GLY A 82 -11.37 3.97 14.41
C GLY A 82 -10.65 2.68 14.82
N LEU A 83 -10.79 2.25 16.07
CA LEU A 83 -10.25 0.97 16.52
C LEU A 83 -10.91 -0.22 15.82
N ARG A 84 -12.25 -0.21 15.69
CA ARG A 84 -12.99 -1.25 14.96
C ARG A 84 -12.52 -1.34 13.50
N ARG A 85 -12.25 -0.20 12.87
CA ARG A 85 -11.69 -0.17 11.51
C ARG A 85 -10.30 -0.79 11.46
N ALA A 86 -9.40 -0.43 12.37
CA ALA A 86 -8.07 -1.00 12.46
C ALA A 86 -8.11 -2.54 12.66
N LEU A 87 -9.00 -3.04 13.52
CA LEU A 87 -9.22 -4.48 13.69
C LEU A 87 -9.78 -5.15 12.44
N GLY A 88 -10.73 -4.49 11.76
CA GLY A 88 -11.35 -4.99 10.53
C GLY A 88 -10.33 -5.18 9.39
N GLU A 89 -9.33 -4.31 9.29
CA GLU A 89 -8.27 -4.40 8.27
C GLU A 89 -7.38 -5.64 8.44
N ASP A 90 -7.21 -6.13 9.67
CA ASP A 90 -6.40 -7.33 9.96
C ASP A 90 -7.26 -8.58 10.21
N MET A 91 -8.59 -8.47 10.16
CA MET A 91 -9.53 -9.53 10.56
C MET A 91 -9.32 -10.84 9.78
N PHE A 92 -8.96 -10.75 8.50
CA PHE A 92 -8.63 -11.94 7.71
C PHE A 92 -7.42 -12.70 8.28
N LEU A 93 -6.36 -12.00 8.71
CA LEU A 93 -5.17 -12.63 9.28
C LEU A 93 -5.45 -13.22 10.66
N PHE A 94 -6.23 -12.52 11.50
CA PHE A 94 -6.71 -13.08 12.76
C PHE A 94 -7.52 -14.36 12.53
N GLY A 95 -8.48 -14.31 11.60
CA GLY A 95 -9.30 -15.46 11.23
C GLY A 95 -8.48 -16.62 10.67
N LEU A 96 -7.44 -16.33 9.87
CA LEU A 96 -6.53 -17.34 9.34
C LEU A 96 -5.74 -18.02 10.46
N VAL A 97 -5.13 -17.26 11.37
CA VAL A 97 -4.33 -17.81 12.49
C VAL A 97 -5.20 -18.68 13.39
N VAL A 98 -6.41 -18.21 13.73
CA VAL A 98 -7.37 -18.99 14.53
C VAL A 98 -7.86 -20.21 13.76
N GLY A 99 -8.18 -20.07 12.48
CA GLY A 99 -8.65 -21.16 11.62
C GLY A 99 -7.63 -22.28 11.49
N VAL A 100 -6.35 -21.97 11.32
CA VAL A 100 -5.27 -22.97 11.29
C VAL A 100 -5.18 -23.71 12.63
N ALA A 101 -5.20 -23.01 13.77
CA ALA A 101 -5.15 -23.66 15.07
C ALA A 101 -6.36 -24.58 15.34
N LEU A 102 -7.56 -24.16 14.94
CA LEU A 102 -8.78 -24.98 15.05
C LEU A 102 -8.71 -26.21 14.13
N TRP A 103 -8.20 -26.03 12.91
CA TRP A 103 -8.02 -27.11 11.95
C TRP A 103 -7.02 -28.16 12.46
N ASP A 104 -5.86 -27.73 12.97
CA ASP A 104 -4.86 -28.60 13.56
C ASP A 104 -5.43 -29.37 14.76
N THR A 105 -6.18 -28.68 15.62
CA THR A 105 -6.88 -29.32 16.76
C THR A 105 -7.87 -30.37 16.28
N TRP A 106 -8.63 -30.08 15.23
CA TRP A 106 -9.60 -31.01 14.64
C TRP A 106 -8.95 -32.25 14.02
N GLN A 107 -7.76 -32.11 13.44
CA GLN A 107 -6.95 -33.23 12.94
C GLN A 107 -6.25 -34.04 14.04
N GLY A 108 -6.40 -33.65 15.31
CA GLY A 108 -5.71 -34.30 16.43
C GLY A 108 -4.23 -33.96 16.53
N ALA A 109 -3.76 -32.92 15.83
CA ALA A 109 -2.39 -32.43 15.95
C ALA A 109 -2.21 -31.68 17.28
N THR A 110 -1.02 -31.77 17.86
CA THR A 110 -0.68 -31.03 19.08
C THR A 110 -0.43 -29.56 18.75
N VAL A 111 -1.39 -28.69 19.06
CA VAL A 111 -1.22 -27.24 18.92
C VAL A 111 -0.37 -26.71 20.08
N PRO A 112 0.75 -26.00 19.80
CA PRO A 112 1.53 -25.36 20.84
C PRO A 112 0.81 -24.08 21.33
N TRP A 113 -0.20 -24.26 22.20
CA TRP A 113 -1.08 -23.18 22.67
C TRP A 113 -0.37 -21.94 23.21
N GLY A 114 0.80 -22.10 23.84
CA GLY A 114 1.62 -20.96 24.28
C GLY A 114 2.13 -20.09 23.13
N ARG A 115 2.62 -20.71 22.04
CA ARG A 115 3.08 -19.99 20.83
C ARG A 115 1.90 -19.36 20.09
N PHE A 116 0.77 -20.06 20.03
CA PHE A 116 -0.47 -19.53 19.47
C PHE A 116 -0.95 -18.28 20.22
N ALA A 117 -1.05 -18.35 21.55
CA ALA A 117 -1.46 -17.22 22.38
C ALA A 117 -0.51 -16.03 22.26
N LEU A 118 0.81 -16.29 22.20
CA LEU A 118 1.81 -15.26 21.98
C LEU A 118 1.65 -14.57 20.62
N LEU A 119 1.46 -15.34 19.55
CA LEU A 119 1.24 -14.81 18.20
C LEU A 119 -0.02 -13.95 18.15
N LEU A 120 -1.14 -14.47 18.68
CA LEU A 120 -2.42 -13.77 18.65
C LEU A 120 -2.38 -12.47 19.46
N SER A 121 -1.77 -12.50 20.65
CA SER A 121 -1.58 -11.34 21.51
C SER A 121 -0.65 -10.31 20.86
N GLY A 122 0.43 -10.76 20.21
CA GLY A 122 1.35 -9.91 19.48
C GLY A 122 0.67 -9.18 18.31
N LEU A 123 -0.15 -9.89 17.53
CA LEU A 123 -0.92 -9.29 16.45
C LEU A 123 -1.94 -8.26 16.97
N LEU A 124 -2.65 -8.56 18.06
CA LEU A 124 -3.58 -7.63 18.68
C LEU A 124 -2.86 -6.35 19.18
N MET A 125 -1.71 -6.53 19.85
CA MET A 125 -0.90 -5.41 20.34
C MET A 125 -0.36 -4.56 19.18
N LEU A 126 0.04 -5.16 18.07
CA LEU A 126 0.43 -4.43 16.86
C LEU A 126 -0.73 -3.61 16.29
N THR A 127 -1.93 -4.18 16.18
CA THR A 127 -3.12 -3.44 15.71
C THR A 127 -3.48 -2.29 16.64
N LEU A 128 -3.41 -2.49 17.97
CA LEU A 128 -3.65 -1.44 18.96
C LEU A 128 -2.59 -0.33 18.88
N ALA A 129 -1.32 -0.71 18.79
CA ALA A 129 -0.22 0.24 18.59
C ALA A 129 -0.41 1.02 17.28
N ARG A 130 -0.74 0.34 16.17
CA ARG A 130 -1.01 0.97 14.87
C ARG A 130 -2.11 2.00 14.98
N TRP A 131 -3.24 1.62 15.58
CA TRP A 131 -4.37 2.52 15.79
C TRP A 131 -3.96 3.75 16.61
N LEU A 132 -3.30 3.54 17.74
CA LEU A 132 -2.86 4.62 18.62
C LEU A 132 -1.87 5.56 17.94
N SER A 133 -0.85 5.02 17.26
CA SER A 133 0.15 5.80 16.53
C SER A 133 -0.47 6.59 15.39
N VAL A 134 -1.21 5.91 14.50
CA VAL A 134 -1.75 6.53 13.26
C VAL A 134 -2.89 7.51 13.57
N SER A 135 -3.59 7.38 14.70
CA SER A 135 -4.61 8.35 15.14
C SER A 135 -4.01 9.66 15.68
N ARG A 136 -2.73 9.67 16.04
CA ARG A 136 -2.04 10.82 16.64
C ARG A 136 -1.01 11.48 15.71
N LEU A 137 -0.70 10.86 14.59
CA LEU A 137 0.28 11.36 13.63
C LEU A 137 -0.42 12.08 12.47
N ASP A 138 0.13 13.22 12.09
CA ASP A 138 -0.30 13.97 10.89
C ASP A 138 0.02 13.21 9.60
N ALA A 139 -0.46 13.73 8.47
CA ALA A 139 -0.38 13.10 7.16
C ALA A 139 1.02 12.98 6.52
N GLY A 140 2.07 12.96 7.33
CA GLY A 140 3.46 12.89 6.92
C GLY A 140 4.08 11.49 6.91
N ARG A 141 5.39 11.46 6.71
CA ARG A 141 6.21 10.25 6.57
C ARG A 141 6.12 9.33 7.78
N TRP A 142 6.02 9.91 8.98
CA TRP A 142 5.91 9.15 10.22
C TRP A 142 4.63 8.33 10.27
N ARG A 143 3.50 8.86 9.79
CA ARG A 143 2.25 8.11 9.73
C ARG A 143 2.32 6.97 8.74
N ALA A 144 2.91 7.21 7.57
CA ALA A 144 3.13 6.17 6.56
C ALA A 144 4.03 5.04 7.11
N LEU A 145 5.12 5.40 7.79
CA LEU A 145 6.04 4.45 8.39
C LEU A 145 5.39 3.66 9.53
N SER A 146 4.71 4.33 10.47
CA SER A 146 4.01 3.68 11.58
C SER A 146 2.91 2.76 11.08
N TYR A 147 2.12 3.18 10.09
CA TYR A 147 1.10 2.34 9.48
C TYR A 147 1.75 1.08 8.88
N TRP A 148 2.77 1.23 8.04
CA TRP A 148 3.46 0.12 7.39
C TRP A 148 4.11 -0.84 8.40
N ALA A 149 4.86 -0.31 9.38
CA ALA A 149 5.60 -1.10 10.36
C ALA A 149 4.67 -1.91 11.29
N LEU A 150 3.53 -1.34 11.65
CA LEU A 150 2.61 -1.95 12.62
C LEU A 150 1.47 -2.73 11.96
N GLN A 151 1.54 -3.04 10.66
CA GLN A 151 0.60 -3.98 10.03
C GLN A 151 0.77 -5.40 10.58
N ALA A 152 -0.34 -6.12 10.72
CA ALA A 152 -0.33 -7.54 11.07
C ALA A 152 0.52 -8.37 10.09
N LYS A 153 0.58 -7.97 8.81
CA LYS A 153 1.46 -8.57 7.80
C LYS A 153 2.95 -8.44 8.17
N THR A 154 3.37 -7.28 8.68
CA THR A 154 4.75 -7.06 9.16
C THR A 154 5.03 -7.94 10.37
N GLY A 155 4.11 -7.99 11.34
CA GLY A 155 4.23 -8.87 12.51
C GLY A 155 4.36 -10.34 12.12
N LEU A 156 3.52 -10.81 11.20
CA LEU A 156 3.57 -12.18 10.69
C LEU A 156 4.88 -12.48 9.96
N LEU A 157 5.36 -11.53 9.15
CA LEU A 157 6.65 -11.66 8.46
C LEU A 157 7.81 -11.79 9.45
N LEU A 158 7.83 -10.95 10.49
CA LEU A 158 8.85 -11.00 11.54
C LEU A 158 8.78 -12.31 12.33
N TYR A 159 7.57 -12.76 12.69
CA TYR A 159 7.35 -14.05 13.34
C TYR A 159 7.87 -15.21 12.48
N TRP A 160 7.62 -15.17 11.18
CA TRP A 160 8.10 -16.19 10.25
C TRP A 160 9.63 -16.17 10.08
N LEU A 161 10.24 -14.99 9.95
CA LEU A 161 11.70 -14.83 9.90
C LEU A 161 12.35 -15.32 11.20
N TRP A 162 11.71 -15.08 12.34
CA TRP A 162 12.14 -15.62 13.62
C TRP A 162 12.07 -17.14 13.64
N GLY A 163 10.98 -17.75 13.17
CA GLY A 163 10.86 -19.20 13.02
C GLY A 163 11.92 -19.80 12.10
N LEU A 164 12.20 -19.17 10.95
CA LEU A 164 13.30 -19.59 10.06
C LEU A 164 14.67 -19.48 10.75
N TRP A 165 14.88 -18.43 11.54
CA TRP A 165 16.11 -18.27 12.31
C TRP A 165 16.28 -19.38 13.36
N GLU A 166 15.22 -19.77 14.07
CA GLU A 166 15.28 -20.93 14.98
C GLU A 166 15.61 -22.22 14.22
N LEU A 167 15.00 -22.40 13.04
CA LEU A 167 15.23 -23.54 12.14
C LEU A 167 16.63 -23.55 11.50
N ARG A 168 17.40 -22.45 11.54
CA ARG A 168 18.80 -22.39 11.05
C ARG A 168 19.67 -23.49 11.66
N THR A 169 19.38 -23.91 12.89
CA THR A 169 20.08 -25.01 13.56
C THR A 169 19.77 -26.37 12.91
N VAL A 170 18.57 -26.54 12.37
CA VAL A 170 18.06 -27.75 11.69
C VAL A 170 18.48 -27.76 10.19
N TRP A 171 18.57 -26.59 9.56
CA TRP A 171 18.88 -26.44 8.12
C TRP A 171 20.25 -26.95 7.69
N LYS A 172 21.19 -27.18 8.61
CA LYS A 172 22.49 -27.80 8.29
C LYS A 172 22.36 -29.19 7.64
N ASN A 173 21.23 -29.86 7.81
CA ASN A 173 20.95 -31.19 7.27
C ASN A 173 19.80 -31.22 6.24
N PHE A 174 19.31 -30.06 5.80
CA PHE A 174 18.12 -30.00 4.95
C PHE A 174 18.46 -30.36 3.49
N ARG A 175 17.86 -31.44 2.98
CA ARG A 175 17.86 -31.78 1.55
C ARG A 175 16.52 -31.35 0.96
N LEU A 176 16.55 -30.64 -0.17
CA LEU A 176 15.33 -30.27 -0.89
C LEU A 176 14.59 -31.55 -1.33
N PRO A 177 13.32 -31.75 -0.95
CA PRO A 177 12.51 -32.82 -1.51
C PRO A 177 12.27 -32.56 -3.00
N ALA A 178 12.27 -33.63 -3.80
CA ALA A 178 12.14 -33.57 -5.26
C ALA A 178 10.72 -33.18 -5.74
N GLU A 179 9.75 -33.13 -4.84
CA GLU A 179 8.35 -32.81 -5.13
C GLU A 179 7.96 -31.46 -4.50
N LEU A 180 7.18 -30.67 -5.23
CA LEU A 180 6.55 -29.44 -4.74
C LEU A 180 5.46 -29.80 -3.72
N SER A 181 5.87 -30.10 -2.48
CA SER A 181 4.95 -30.29 -1.36
C SER A 181 4.44 -28.95 -0.81
N ALA A 182 3.38 -28.99 0.00
CA ALA A 182 2.87 -27.83 0.73
C ALA A 182 3.96 -27.14 1.57
N ASP A 183 4.99 -27.88 1.98
CA ASP A 183 6.14 -27.41 2.75
C ASP A 183 7.05 -26.44 1.96
N VAL A 184 7.00 -26.48 0.62
CA VAL A 184 7.75 -25.57 -0.26
C VAL A 184 6.86 -24.41 -0.73
N LEU A 185 5.59 -24.69 -1.00
CA LEU A 185 4.64 -23.68 -1.49
C LEU A 185 4.31 -22.60 -0.46
N LEU A 186 4.19 -22.97 0.83
CA LEU A 186 3.88 -22.01 1.88
C LEU A 186 5.03 -20.98 2.08
N PRO A 187 6.31 -21.37 2.22
CA PRO A 187 7.44 -20.43 2.22
C PRO A 187 7.48 -19.53 0.99
N LEU A 188 7.21 -20.07 -0.20
CA LEU A 188 7.21 -19.30 -1.45
C LEU A 188 6.10 -18.24 -1.46
N ALA A 189 4.89 -18.61 -1.05
CA ALA A 189 3.77 -17.66 -0.92
C ALA A 189 4.09 -16.56 0.11
N CYS A 190 4.70 -16.93 1.24
CA CYS A 190 5.17 -15.98 2.24
C CYS A 190 6.22 -15.02 1.69
N LEU A 191 7.18 -15.50 0.87
CA LEU A 191 8.19 -14.66 0.21
C LEU A 191 7.56 -13.66 -0.77
N VAL A 192 6.59 -14.09 -1.57
CA VAL A 192 5.86 -13.20 -2.49
C VAL A 192 5.12 -12.11 -1.72
N LEU A 193 4.43 -12.48 -0.63
CA LEU A 193 3.73 -11.53 0.24
C LEU A 193 4.71 -10.56 0.93
N ALA A 194 5.86 -11.06 1.40
CA ALA A 194 6.93 -10.27 1.99
C ALA A 194 7.46 -9.22 1.01
N PHE A 195 7.74 -9.65 -0.23
CA PHE A 195 8.28 -8.77 -1.27
C PHE A 195 7.27 -7.68 -1.64
N GLY A 196 6.00 -8.05 -1.84
CA GLY A 196 4.94 -7.08 -2.11
C GLY A 196 4.76 -6.06 -0.98
N HIS A 197 4.86 -6.53 0.27
CA HIS A 197 4.76 -5.67 1.45
C HIS A 197 5.95 -4.71 1.59
N LEU A 198 7.18 -5.21 1.42
CA LEU A 198 8.41 -4.40 1.45
C LEU A 198 8.41 -3.33 0.34
N TRP A 199 7.93 -3.67 -0.85
CA TRP A 199 7.88 -2.73 -1.98
C TRP A 199 6.83 -1.62 -1.81
N SER A 200 5.88 -1.80 -0.90
CA SER A 200 4.86 -0.77 -0.62
C SER A 200 5.42 0.42 0.15
N LEU A 201 6.45 0.23 0.99
CA LEU A 201 7.01 1.28 1.84
C LEU A 201 7.62 2.45 1.06
N PRO A 202 8.51 2.26 0.06
CA PRO A 202 9.04 3.37 -0.73
C PRO A 202 7.94 4.15 -1.44
N THR A 203 6.86 3.48 -1.86
CA THR A 203 5.71 4.13 -2.50
C THR A 203 4.98 5.02 -1.51
N ALA A 204 4.73 4.53 -0.29
CA ALA A 204 4.07 5.29 0.77
C ALA A 204 4.91 6.49 1.24
N LEU A 205 6.24 6.32 1.38
CA LEU A 205 7.14 7.40 1.78
C LEU A 205 7.26 8.51 0.72
N ARG A 206 7.32 8.15 -0.57
CA ARG A 206 7.29 9.14 -1.65
C ARG A 206 5.97 9.91 -1.68
N ALA A 207 4.85 9.21 -1.50
CA ALA A 207 3.54 9.83 -1.44
C ALA A 207 3.43 10.81 -0.25
N ALA A 208 3.93 10.42 0.93
CA ALA A 208 3.96 11.29 2.11
C ALA A 208 4.85 12.52 1.91
N ALA A 209 6.02 12.35 1.26
CA ALA A 209 6.92 13.46 0.97
C ALA A 209 6.30 14.49 0.02
N LYS A 210 5.46 14.08 -0.93
CA LYS A 210 4.70 15.01 -1.79
C LYS A 210 3.71 15.85 -0.98
N LEU A 211 2.97 15.22 -0.07
CA LEU A 211 2.02 15.92 0.80
C LEU A 211 2.71 16.93 1.73
N GLU A 212 3.87 16.58 2.28
CA GLU A 212 4.67 17.51 3.09
C GLU A 212 5.22 18.68 2.27
N GLY A 213 5.58 18.44 1.00
CA GLY A 213 6.06 19.49 0.09
C GLY A 213 4.98 20.45 -0.40
N GLU A 214 3.71 20.04 -0.43
CA GLU A 214 2.57 20.93 -0.74
C GLU A 214 2.13 21.79 0.47
N ALA A 215 2.55 21.43 1.69
CA ALA A 215 2.16 22.10 2.94
C ALA A 215 3.21 23.08 3.48
N ALA A 216 4.38 23.18 2.85
CA ALA A 216 5.49 24.07 3.20
C ALA A 216 5.54 25.30 2.28
#